data_AF-A0A7L0HNZ7-F1
#
_entry.id   AF-A0A7L0HNZ7-F1
#
_cell.length_a   1.000
_cell.length_b   1.000
_cell.length_c   1.000
_cell.angle_alpha   90.00
_cell.angle_beta   90.00
_cell.angle_gamma   90.00
#
_symmetry.space_group_name_H-M   'P 1'
#
loop_
_entity.id
_entity.type
_entity.pdbx_description
1 polymer ?
#
loop_
_entity_poly.entity_id
_entity_poly.type
_entity_poly.pdbx_seq_one_letter_code
_entity_poly.pdbx_strand_id
1 'polypeptide(L)'
;QLIDYAKLGDTNERAMRMADFWLTEKDLIHKLFKVLAPRFQPHAGSYTRLLQIPNRDGLDRAKMAVIELKGNPLPPLIRPHRDTEKTVLNQLLKGYREDLQQA
;
A
#
# COMPACT_ATOMS: atom_id res chain seq x y z
N GLN A 1 -7.28 3.43 -7.93
CA GLN A 1 -8.45 3.85 -8.75
C GLN A 1 -9.71 3.99 -7.91
N LEU A 2 -10.25 2.95 -7.26
CA LEU A 2 -11.48 3.10 -6.44
C LEU A 2 -11.33 4.15 -5.32
N ILE A 3 -10.18 4.14 -4.62
CA ILE A 3 -9.86 5.16 -3.60
C ILE A 3 -9.74 6.57 -4.21
N ASP A 4 -9.26 6.69 -5.44
CA ASP A 4 -9.15 7.99 -6.12
C ASP A 4 -10.53 8.56 -6.44
N TYR A 5 -11.47 7.72 -6.89
CA TYR A 5 -12.87 8.11 -7.03
C TYR A 5 -13.47 8.52 -5.69
N ALA A 6 -13.20 7.76 -4.63
CA ALA A 6 -13.72 8.07 -3.30
C ALA A 6 -13.24 9.44 -2.78
N LYS A 7 -12.02 9.86 -3.14
CA LYS A 7 -11.48 11.18 -2.80
C LYS A 7 -12.16 12.35 -3.50
N LEU A 8 -12.89 12.11 -4.60
CA LEU A 8 -13.70 13.13 -5.26
C LEU A 8 -14.93 13.54 -4.44
N GLY A 9 -15.26 12.78 -3.38
CA GLY A 9 -16.40 13.02 -2.50
C GLY A 9 -17.60 12.13 -2.81
N ASP A 10 -18.45 11.95 -1.80
CA ASP A 10 -19.68 11.14 -1.87
C ASP A 10 -20.84 11.86 -2.58
N THR A 11 -20.75 13.19 -2.75
CA THR A 11 -21.69 13.98 -3.58
C THR A 11 -21.41 13.86 -5.07
N ASN A 12 -20.23 13.35 -5.46
CA ASN A 12 -19.89 13.15 -6.86
C ASN A 12 -20.64 11.92 -7.41
N GLU A 13 -21.61 12.14 -8.31
CA GLU A 13 -22.42 11.05 -8.88
C GLU A 13 -21.58 9.96 -9.54
N ARG A 14 -20.50 10.35 -10.23
CA ARG A 14 -19.61 9.38 -10.90
C ARG A 14 -18.87 8.52 -9.86
N ALA A 15 -18.40 9.13 -8.77
CA ALA A 15 -17.76 8.38 -7.69
C ALA A 15 -18.75 7.44 -6.99
N MET A 16 -19.99 7.89 -6.74
CA MET A 16 -21.03 7.08 -6.12
C MET A 16 -21.43 5.90 -7.01
N ARG A 17 -21.68 6.11 -8.30
CA ARG A 17 -21.98 5.03 -9.26
C ARG A 17 -20.82 4.02 -9.37
N MET A 18 -19.57 4.50 -9.36
CA MET A 18 -18.41 3.62 -9.35
C MET A 18 -18.34 2.78 -8.07
N ALA A 19 -18.56 3.40 -6.89
CA ALA A 19 -18.57 2.67 -5.63
C ALA A 19 -19.70 1.65 -5.58
N ASP A 20 -20.90 2.02 -6.01
CA ASP A 20 -22.07 1.14 -6.06
C ASP A 20 -21.85 -0.05 -7.01
N PHE A 21 -21.24 0.16 -8.17
CA PHE A 21 -20.94 -0.92 -9.10
C PHE A 21 -19.91 -1.92 -8.55
N TRP A 22 -18.82 -1.43 -7.96
CA TRP A 22 -17.69 -2.28 -7.52
C TRP A 22 -17.87 -2.90 -6.13
N LEU A 23 -18.71 -2.30 -5.27
CA LEU A 23 -19.00 -2.83 -3.94
C LEU A 23 -20.37 -3.52 -3.94
N THR A 24 -20.33 -4.84 -3.84
CA THR A 24 -21.53 -5.68 -3.72
C THR A 24 -22.24 -5.44 -2.39
N GLU A 25 -21.47 -5.38 -1.31
CA GLU A 25 -21.93 -5.03 0.04
C GLU A 25 -22.03 -3.50 0.18
N LYS A 26 -23.27 -2.99 0.34
CA LYS A 26 -23.57 -1.55 0.23
C LYS A 26 -23.19 -0.75 1.48
N ASP A 27 -23.08 -1.39 2.62
CA ASP A 27 -22.55 -0.81 3.86
C ASP A 27 -21.06 -0.41 3.73
N LEU A 28 -20.29 -1.10 2.87
CA LEU A 28 -18.88 -0.75 2.60
C LEU A 28 -18.72 0.60 1.91
N ILE A 29 -19.75 1.11 1.24
CA ILE A 29 -19.71 2.43 0.57
C ILE A 29 -19.46 3.53 1.60
N HIS A 30 -20.14 3.48 2.75
CA HIS A 30 -19.92 4.44 3.83
C HIS A 30 -18.47 4.40 4.33
N LYS A 31 -17.92 3.19 4.56
CA LYS A 31 -16.53 2.99 4.96
C LYS A 31 -15.54 3.53 3.92
N LEU A 32 -15.82 3.34 2.64
CA LEU A 32 -14.99 3.86 1.55
C LEU A 32 -14.88 5.39 1.62
N PHE A 33 -16.00 6.10 1.69
CA PHE A 33 -16.02 7.56 1.65
C PHE A 33 -15.68 8.24 2.98
N LYS A 34 -16.07 7.66 4.13
CA LYS A 34 -15.90 8.30 5.44
C LYS A 34 -14.67 7.82 6.22
N VAL A 35 -14.10 6.67 5.87
CA VAL A 35 -12.93 6.12 6.57
C VAL A 35 -11.72 6.04 5.65
N LEU A 36 -11.85 5.40 4.48
CA LEU A 36 -10.70 5.16 3.61
C LEU A 36 -10.27 6.40 2.83
N ALA A 37 -11.21 7.16 2.25
CA ALA A 37 -10.88 8.36 1.49
C ALA A 37 -10.17 9.42 2.37
N PRO A 38 -10.65 9.78 3.58
CA PRO A 38 -9.94 10.71 4.45
C PRO A 38 -8.57 10.18 4.89
N ARG A 39 -8.45 8.88 5.22
CA ARG A 39 -7.16 8.25 5.58
C ARG A 39 -6.12 8.43 4.49
N PHE A 40 -6.52 8.30 3.22
CA PHE A 40 -5.62 8.37 2.10
C PHE A 40 -5.51 9.74 1.44
N GLN A 41 -6.20 10.78 1.94
CA GLN A 41 -6.10 12.14 1.39
C GLN A 41 -4.66 12.61 1.12
N PRO A 42 -3.71 12.54 2.07
CA PRO A 42 -2.36 13.02 1.83
C PRO A 42 -1.54 12.16 0.86
N HIS A 43 -2.02 10.98 0.46
CA HIS A 43 -1.29 10.04 -0.38
C HIS A 43 -1.70 10.22 -1.84
N ALA A 44 -0.82 10.64 -2.73
CA ALA A 44 -1.12 10.76 -4.17
C ALA A 44 -1.35 9.41 -4.88
N GLY A 45 -1.06 8.28 -4.22
CA GLY A 45 -1.21 6.94 -4.77
C GLY A 45 -0.61 5.88 -3.87
N SER A 46 -0.43 4.66 -4.39
CA SER A 46 0.15 3.52 -3.66
C SER A 46 -0.59 3.25 -2.32
N TYR A 47 -1.90 3.04 -2.39
CA TYR A 47 -2.74 2.77 -1.21
C TYR A 47 -2.55 1.36 -0.66
N THR A 48 -2.22 0.43 -1.55
CA THR A 48 -2.06 -0.98 -1.23
C THR A 48 -0.60 -1.35 -1.05
N ARG A 49 -0.38 -2.40 -0.28
CA ARG A 49 0.87 -3.16 -0.24
C ARG A 49 0.57 -4.57 -0.70
N LEU A 50 1.41 -5.12 -1.57
CA LEU A 50 1.33 -6.49 -2.04
C LEU A 50 2.61 -7.21 -1.60
N LEU A 51 2.47 -8.35 -0.93
CA LEU A 51 3.59 -9.20 -0.54
C LEU A 51 3.34 -10.62 -1.01
N GLN A 52 4.35 -11.23 -1.62
CA GLN A 52 4.28 -12.64 -1.98
C GLN A 52 4.44 -13.50 -0.72
N ILE A 53 3.63 -14.54 -0.63
CA ILE A 53 3.74 -15.57 0.41
C ILE A 53 4.09 -16.90 -0.24
N PRO A 54 4.46 -17.94 0.54
CA PRO A 54 4.69 -19.27 0.00
C PRO A 54 3.51 -19.76 -0.83
N ASN A 55 3.79 -20.67 -1.75
CA ASN A 55 2.75 -21.28 -2.57
C ASN A 55 1.74 -22.00 -1.69
N ARG A 56 0.50 -22.12 -2.17
CA ARG A 56 -0.56 -22.82 -1.44
C ARG A 56 -0.19 -24.28 -1.20
N ASP A 57 -0.09 -24.64 0.07
CA ASP A 57 0.22 -26.01 0.48
C ASP A 57 -0.98 -26.96 0.30
N GLY A 58 -0.68 -28.23 0.04
CA GLY A 58 -1.65 -29.33 0.11
C GLY A 58 -2.66 -29.44 -1.05
N LEU A 59 -2.60 -28.57 -2.07
CA LEU A 59 -3.54 -28.63 -3.21
C LEU A 59 -2.84 -28.54 -4.57
N ASP A 60 -2.61 -27.33 -5.08
CA ASP A 60 -2.18 -27.06 -6.45
C ASP A 60 -0.84 -26.29 -6.53
N ARG A 61 -0.23 -25.98 -5.38
CA ARG A 61 0.98 -25.15 -5.29
C ARG A 61 0.85 -23.81 -6.02
N ALA A 62 -0.34 -23.23 -6.04
CA ALA A 62 -0.57 -21.92 -6.64
C ALA A 62 0.31 -20.85 -5.99
N LYS A 63 0.79 -19.89 -6.80
CA LYS A 63 1.50 -18.71 -6.30
C LYS A 63 0.51 -17.78 -5.58
N MET A 64 0.82 -17.44 -4.34
CA MET A 64 -0.07 -16.66 -3.48
C MET A 64 0.55 -15.31 -3.09
N ALA A 65 -0.31 -14.35 -2.77
CA ALA A 65 0.09 -13.04 -2.26
C ALA A 65 -0.94 -12.50 -1.26
N VAL A 66 -0.47 -11.64 -0.35
CA VAL A 66 -1.29 -10.86 0.56
C VAL A 66 -1.32 -9.42 0.06
N ILE A 67 -2.53 -8.88 -0.09
CA ILE A 67 -2.77 -7.46 -0.37
C ILE A 67 -3.43 -6.81 0.84
N GLU A 68 -2.89 -5.66 1.25
CA GLU A 68 -3.45 -4.87 2.36
C GLU A 68 -3.54 -3.39 2.00
N LEU A 69 -4.48 -2.68 2.63
CA LEU A 69 -4.49 -1.21 2.63
C LEU A 69 -3.54 -0.70 3.69
N LYS A 70 -2.68 0.26 3.33
CA LYS A 70 -1.72 0.85 4.27
C LYS A 70 -2.43 1.56 5.44
N GLY A 71 -1.84 1.51 6.63
CA GLY A 71 -2.40 2.13 7.83
C GLY A 71 -3.66 1.45 8.35
N ASN A 72 -3.87 0.16 8.02
CA ASN A 72 -4.89 -0.65 8.69
C ASN A 72 -4.48 -0.94 10.16
N PRO A 73 -5.43 -1.25 11.06
CA PRO A 73 -5.16 -1.46 12.49
C PRO A 73 -4.70 -2.88 12.83
N LEU A 74 -4.37 -3.72 11.84
CA LEU A 74 -3.96 -5.10 12.05
C LEU A 74 -2.46 -5.19 12.38
N PRO A 75 -1.99 -6.32 12.93
CA PRO A 75 -0.56 -6.55 13.12
C PRO A 75 0.22 -6.35 11.81
N PRO A 76 1.38 -5.66 11.84
CA PRO A 76 2.13 -5.36 10.63
C PRO A 76 2.70 -6.65 10.02
N LEU A 77 2.59 -6.77 8.69
CA LEU A 77 3.21 -7.87 7.95
C LEU A 77 4.74 -7.86 8.09
N ILE A 78 5.34 -9.06 8.07
CA ILE A 78 6.79 -9.23 8.02
C ILE A 78 7.27 -8.71 6.67
N ARG A 79 8.21 -7.74 6.70
CA ARG A 79 8.74 -7.10 5.50
C ARG A 79 10.20 -7.46 5.32
N PRO A 80 10.67 -7.63 4.07
CA PRO A 80 12.10 -7.64 3.81
C PRO A 80 12.68 -6.29 4.23
N HIS A 81 13.65 -6.33 5.15
CA HIS A 81 14.36 -5.13 5.59
C HIS A 81 15.52 -4.87 4.63
N ARG A 82 15.79 -3.58 4.32
CA ARG A 82 16.98 -3.22 3.55
C ARG A 82 18.23 -3.35 4.42
N ASP A 83 19.39 -3.59 3.82
CA ASP A 83 20.62 -3.61 4.59
C ASP A 83 20.84 -2.29 5.34
N THR A 84 21.32 -2.41 6.58
CA THR A 84 21.57 -1.24 7.42
C THR A 84 22.76 -0.44 6.88
N GLU A 85 22.82 0.84 7.23
CA GLU A 85 23.94 1.71 6.83
C GLU A 85 25.30 1.17 7.31
N LYS A 86 25.31 0.41 8.41
CA LYS A 86 26.53 -0.10 9.07
C LYS A 86 27.15 -1.33 8.39
N THR A 87 26.59 -1.81 7.29
CA THR A 87 27.28 -2.83 6.50
C THR A 87 28.55 -2.23 5.90
N VAL A 88 29.58 -3.06 5.72
CA VAL A 88 30.86 -2.63 5.14
C VAL A 88 30.63 -1.92 3.80
N LEU A 89 29.80 -2.50 2.93
CA LEU A 89 29.47 -1.91 1.63
C LEU A 89 28.84 -0.51 1.78
N ASN A 90 27.84 -0.36 2.66
CA ASN A 90 27.15 0.92 2.80
C ASN A 90 28.02 2.01 3.45
N GLN A 91 28.93 1.64 4.36
CA GLN A 91 29.92 2.57 4.90
C GLN A 91 30.93 3.03 3.84
N LEU A 92 31.41 2.11 2.98
CA LEU A 92 32.30 2.47 1.88
C LEU A 92 31.62 3.42 0.87
N LEU A 93 30.37 3.13 0.51
CA LEU A 93 29.59 4.00 -0.38
C LEU A 93 29.33 5.38 0.23
N LYS A 94 29.14 5.44 1.55
CA LYS A 94 28.98 6.70 2.28
C LYS A 94 30.25 7.54 2.24
N GLY A 95 31.40 6.95 2.58
CA GLY A 95 32.69 7.66 2.53
C GLY A 95 32.98 8.20 1.14
N TYR A 96 32.78 7.37 0.10
CA TYR A 96 32.94 7.81 -1.28
C TYR A 96 32.04 9.01 -1.65
N ARG A 97 30.79 9.01 -1.17
CA ARG A 97 29.87 10.12 -1.40
C ARG A 97 30.30 11.39 -0.68
N GLU A 98 30.86 11.28 0.52
CA GLU A 98 31.37 12.42 1.29
C GLU A 98 32.61 13.02 0.62
N ASP A 99 33.54 12.19 0.15
CA ASP A 99 34.73 12.63 -0.59
C ASP A 99 34.35 13.40 -1.87
N LEU A 100 33.36 12.91 -2.63
CA LEU A 100 32.84 13.59 -3.82
C LEU A 100 32.20 14.95 -3.54
N GLN A 101 31.69 15.17 -2.32
CA GLN A 101 31.08 16.45 -1.94
C GLN A 101 32.11 17.48 -1.47
N GLN A 102 33.30 17.02 -1.08
CA GLN A 102 34.40 17.87 -0.63
C GLN A 102 35.35 18.30 -1.75
N ALA A 103 35.34 17.60 -2.88
CA ALA A 103 36.09 17.92 -4.11
C ALA A 103 35.38 18.97 -4.97
#